data_AF-A0A813WWU6-F1
#
_entry.id   AF-A0A813WWU6-F1
#
_cell.length_a   1.000
_cell.length_b   1.000
_cell.length_c   1.000
_cell.angle_alpha   90.00
_cell.angle_beta   90.00
_cell.angle_gamma   90.00
#
_symmetry.space_group_name_H-M   'P 1'
#
loop_
_entity.id
_entity.type
_entity.pdbx_description
1 polymer ?
#
loop_
_entity_poly.entity_id
_entity_poly.type
_entity_poly.pdbx_seq_one_letter_code
_entity_poly.pdbx_strand_id
1 'polypeptide(L)'
;MHSVTDQNDPNNTFTVEYAKSNRSTCHGCDTSIDKDTLRLSRKNYTSKRSRRYGPTDEWYHVDCFNQMKKDLGFFGNAELFFGFVDLNNEDQVELKEKFGTSTSSKRKRKGEQCELLWTYKDNLRKEILNNVLKDLLEFNGQKPVSGESNLIDAVTDCMAFGALEPCPECNGFLVFNYTNYRCTGNITEWTKCFYSTQLPKRKSFEIPDKIKETYNML
;
A
#
# COMPACT_ATOMS: atom_id res chain seq x y z
N MET A 1 21.89 28.28 -1.89
CA MET A 1 21.79 26.87 -2.32
C MET A 1 20.46 26.34 -1.81
N HIS A 2 19.41 26.40 -2.63
CA HIS A 2 18.10 25.85 -2.29
C HIS A 2 18.06 24.42 -2.82
N SER A 3 17.98 23.47 -1.90
CA SER A 3 17.81 22.06 -2.19
C SER A 3 16.50 21.89 -2.95
N VAL A 4 16.59 21.51 -4.22
CA VAL A 4 15.47 21.07 -5.03
C VAL A 4 15.02 19.74 -4.41
N THR A 5 13.96 19.76 -3.61
CA THR A 5 13.30 18.53 -3.18
C THR A 5 12.62 17.92 -4.40
N ASP A 6 13.05 16.70 -4.73
CA ASP A 6 12.62 15.95 -5.90
C ASP A 6 11.08 15.75 -5.86
N GLN A 7 10.37 16.32 -6.84
CA GLN A 7 8.90 16.45 -6.85
C GLN A 7 8.17 15.16 -7.26
N ASN A 8 8.86 14.02 -7.24
CA ASN A 8 8.35 12.71 -7.66
C ASN A 8 8.41 11.65 -6.55
N ASP A 9 8.42 12.03 -5.27
CA ASP A 9 8.32 11.07 -4.18
C ASP A 9 6.87 10.54 -4.04
N PRO A 10 6.59 9.24 -4.30
CA PRO A 10 5.28 8.63 -4.08
C PRO A 10 4.80 8.70 -2.61
N ASN A 11 5.67 9.02 -1.66
CA ASN A 11 5.32 9.21 -0.25
C ASN A 11 4.49 10.48 0.02
N ASN A 12 4.47 11.46 -0.89
CA ASN A 12 3.76 12.75 -0.69
C ASN A 12 2.36 12.77 -1.32
N THR A 13 1.74 11.60 -1.49
CA THR A 13 0.40 11.47 -2.08
C THR A 13 -0.67 12.15 -1.22
N PHE A 14 -0.49 12.13 0.11
CA PHE A 14 -1.39 12.74 1.08
C PHE A 14 -0.63 13.72 1.97
N THR A 15 -1.13 14.95 2.09
CA THR A 15 -0.47 16.03 2.86
C THR A 15 -1.42 16.60 3.89
N VAL A 16 -0.87 17.07 5.01
CA VAL A 16 -1.57 17.89 6.01
C VAL A 16 -0.80 19.18 6.23
N GLU A 17 -1.51 20.31 6.26
CA GLU A 17 -0.93 21.60 6.63
C GLU A 17 -2.02 22.57 7.14
N TYR A 18 -1.59 23.66 7.77
CA TYR A 18 -2.46 24.82 7.96
C TYR A 18 -2.63 25.58 6.65
N ALA A 19 -3.85 26.02 6.38
CA ALA A 19 -4.19 26.75 5.17
C ALA A 19 -3.44 28.10 5.11
N LYS A 20 -2.47 28.21 4.19
CA LYS A 20 -1.68 29.44 4.00
C LYS A 20 -2.52 30.65 3.58
N SER A 21 -3.72 30.42 3.03
CA SER A 21 -4.69 31.44 2.63
C SER A 21 -6.09 30.82 2.52
N ASN A 22 -7.13 31.64 2.53
CA ASN A 22 -8.53 31.24 2.33
C ASN A 22 -8.95 31.07 0.85
N ARG A 23 -7.98 30.82 -0.05
CA ARG A 23 -8.25 30.72 -1.50
C ARG A 23 -8.56 29.31 -1.98
N SER A 24 -8.40 28.30 -1.11
CA SER A 24 -8.70 26.91 -1.45
C SER A 24 -10.16 26.59 -1.13
N THR A 25 -10.81 25.90 -2.06
CA THR A 25 -12.13 25.30 -1.86
C THR A 25 -11.96 23.83 -1.50
N CYS A 26 -12.75 23.35 -0.54
CA CYS A 26 -12.81 21.96 -0.17
C CYS A 26 -13.48 21.14 -1.27
N HIS A 27 -12.81 20.10 -1.75
CA HIS A 27 -13.33 19.20 -2.78
C HIS A 27 -14.43 18.24 -2.29
N GLY A 28 -14.73 18.22 -0.99
CA GLY A 28 -15.79 17.37 -0.42
C GLY A 28 -17.14 18.05 -0.25
N CYS A 29 -17.14 19.36 -0.02
CA CYS A 29 -18.36 20.12 0.27
C CYS A 29 -18.47 21.41 -0.55
N ASP A 30 -17.49 21.69 -1.43
CA ASP A 30 -17.41 22.87 -2.29
C ASP A 30 -17.44 24.22 -1.56
N THR A 31 -17.14 24.24 -0.25
CA THR A 31 -17.02 25.48 0.54
C THR A 31 -15.56 25.90 0.74
N SER A 32 -15.36 27.18 1.08
CA SER A 32 -14.03 27.73 1.34
C SER A 32 -13.37 27.08 2.56
N ILE A 33 -12.05 26.90 2.51
CA ILE A 33 -11.22 26.50 3.65
C ILE A 33 -10.55 27.76 4.20
N ASP A 34 -10.82 28.10 5.46
CA ASP A 34 -10.33 29.34 6.06
C ASP A 34 -8.83 29.32 6.30
N LYS A 35 -8.20 30.51 6.26
CA LYS A 35 -6.77 30.67 6.54
C LYS A 35 -6.46 30.19 7.97
N ASP A 36 -5.28 29.62 8.14
CA ASP A 36 -4.75 29.10 9.41
C ASP A 36 -5.56 27.93 10.00
N THR A 37 -6.50 27.34 9.25
CA THR A 37 -7.20 26.10 9.63
C THR A 37 -6.52 24.87 9.04
N LEU A 38 -6.61 23.74 9.74
CA LEU A 38 -6.12 22.46 9.22
C LEU A 38 -6.84 22.05 7.94
N ARG A 39 -6.06 21.58 6.97
CA ARG A 39 -6.58 20.97 5.74
C ARG A 39 -5.73 19.80 5.30
N LEU A 40 -6.38 18.86 4.62
CA LEU A 40 -5.76 17.65 4.09
C LEU A 40 -5.80 17.69 2.56
N SER A 41 -4.79 17.15 1.89
CA SER A 41 -4.79 17.01 0.44
C SER A 41 -4.60 15.58 -0.04
N ARG A 42 -5.07 15.35 -1.27
CA ARG A 42 -4.63 14.25 -2.12
C ARG A 42 -4.03 14.83 -3.40
N LYS A 43 -2.90 14.29 -3.85
CA LYS A 43 -2.32 14.66 -5.15
C LYS A 43 -3.19 14.17 -6.29
N ASN A 44 -3.63 15.10 -7.13
CA ASN A 44 -4.26 14.83 -8.42
C ASN A 44 -3.20 14.85 -9.53
N TYR A 45 -3.04 13.72 -10.20
CA TYR A 45 -2.14 13.54 -11.34
C TYR A 45 -2.83 13.64 -12.71
N THR A 46 -4.17 13.60 -12.75
CA THR A 46 -4.94 13.35 -13.98
C THR A 46 -5.52 14.60 -14.60
N SER A 47 -5.68 15.70 -13.86
CA SER A 47 -6.28 16.93 -14.37
C SER A 47 -5.48 17.55 -15.53
N LYS A 48 -6.14 18.32 -16.40
CA LYS A 48 -5.45 19.05 -17.50
C LYS A 48 -4.30 19.93 -16.98
N ARG A 49 -4.50 20.53 -15.80
CA ARG A 49 -3.49 21.34 -15.13
C ARG A 49 -2.34 20.48 -14.62
N SER A 50 -2.66 19.34 -14.00
CA SER A 50 -1.67 18.41 -13.47
C SER A 50 -0.75 17.83 -14.55
N ARG A 51 -1.33 17.48 -15.71
CA ARG A 51 -0.56 17.00 -16.87
C ARG A 51 0.38 18.05 -17.46
N ARG A 52 0.08 19.34 -17.26
CA ARG A 52 0.86 20.45 -17.83
C ARG A 52 1.92 20.99 -16.86
N TYR A 53 1.59 21.08 -15.57
CA TYR A 53 2.41 21.79 -14.58
C TYR A 53 2.88 20.90 -13.40
N GLY A 54 2.58 19.61 -13.43
CA GLY A 54 2.87 18.68 -12.33
C GLY A 54 1.69 18.50 -11.37
N PRO A 55 1.76 17.50 -10.47
CA PRO A 55 0.65 17.10 -9.62
C PRO A 55 0.11 18.26 -8.78
N THR A 56 -1.20 18.37 -8.67
CA THR A 56 -1.86 19.44 -7.91
C THR A 56 -2.54 18.89 -6.67
N ASP A 57 -2.55 19.67 -5.59
CA ASP A 57 -3.24 19.30 -4.36
C ASP A 57 -4.74 19.58 -4.48
N GLU A 58 -5.55 18.53 -4.31
CA GLU A 58 -6.98 18.67 -4.03
C GLU A 58 -7.16 18.80 -2.53
N TRP A 59 -7.56 19.98 -2.06
CA TRP A 59 -7.72 20.27 -0.63
C TRP A 59 -9.08 19.89 -0.10
N TYR A 60 -9.13 19.45 1.15
CA TYR A 60 -10.33 19.05 1.88
C TYR A 60 -10.26 19.59 3.31
N HIS A 61 -11.42 19.94 3.89
CA HIS A 61 -11.53 20.02 5.35
C HIS A 61 -11.22 18.66 5.97
N VAL A 62 -10.73 18.66 7.21
CA VAL A 62 -10.37 17.44 7.94
C VAL A 62 -11.52 16.44 7.98
N ASP A 63 -12.72 16.90 8.32
CA ASP A 63 -13.92 16.05 8.39
C ASP A 63 -14.37 15.53 7.03
N CYS A 64 -14.34 16.38 6.00
CA CYS A 64 -14.69 16.00 4.64
C CYS A 64 -13.75 14.89 4.13
N PHE A 65 -12.44 15.04 4.36
CA PHE A 65 -11.47 14.02 4.01
C PHE A 65 -11.74 12.72 4.77
N ASN A 66 -12.00 12.78 6.08
CA ASN A 66 -12.23 11.59 6.90
C ASN A 66 -13.48 10.80 6.46
N GLN A 67 -14.54 11.50 6.04
CA GLN A 67 -15.75 10.87 5.49
C GLN A 67 -15.47 10.14 4.18
N MET A 68 -14.64 10.73 3.31
CA MET A 68 -14.34 10.20 1.97
C MET A 68 -13.04 9.38 1.89
N LYS A 69 -12.36 9.14 3.01
CA LYS A 69 -11.00 8.57 3.02
C LYS A 69 -10.85 7.28 2.21
N LYS A 70 -11.89 6.44 2.19
CA LYS A 70 -11.90 5.20 1.38
C LYS A 70 -11.90 5.48 -0.12
N ASP A 71 -12.73 6.42 -0.58
CA ASP A 71 -12.85 6.80 -1.98
C ASP A 71 -11.63 7.61 -2.45
N LEU A 72 -11.00 8.32 -1.52
CA LEU A 72 -9.72 9.00 -1.73
C LEU A 72 -8.54 8.02 -1.78
N GLY A 73 -8.75 6.74 -1.44
CA GLY A 73 -7.72 5.70 -1.42
C GLY A 73 -6.78 5.78 -0.21
N PHE A 74 -7.19 6.46 0.86
CA PHE A 74 -6.42 6.58 2.10
C PHE A 74 -6.78 5.44 3.07
N PHE A 75 -5.84 4.51 3.26
CA PHE A 75 -5.96 3.38 4.18
C PHE A 75 -4.94 3.45 5.33
N GLY A 76 -4.28 4.59 5.46
CA GLY A 76 -3.23 4.88 6.41
C GLY A 76 -3.74 5.31 7.79
N ASN A 77 -2.79 5.68 8.63
CA ASN A 77 -3.03 6.36 9.90
C ASN A 77 -2.55 7.82 9.83
N ALA A 78 -2.80 8.61 10.87
CA ALA A 78 -2.48 10.04 10.88
C ALA A 78 -1.00 10.35 10.57
N GLU A 79 -0.08 9.47 10.97
CA GLU A 79 1.37 9.66 10.82
C GLU A 79 1.84 9.48 9.37
N LEU A 80 0.98 8.98 8.47
CA LEU A 80 1.28 8.86 7.03
C LEU A 80 0.99 10.14 6.24
N PHE A 81 0.37 11.16 6.85
CA PHE A 81 0.24 12.45 6.17
C PHE A 81 1.58 13.19 6.16
N PHE A 82 2.03 13.60 4.98
CA PHE A 82 3.19 14.48 4.86
C PHE A 82 2.89 15.81 5.56
N GLY A 83 3.80 16.29 6.42
CA GLY A 83 3.60 17.48 7.25
C GLY A 83 2.97 17.22 8.61
N PHE A 84 2.62 15.97 8.95
CA PHE A 84 2.02 15.64 10.27
C PHE A 84 2.91 16.04 11.45
N VAL A 85 4.22 15.82 11.34
CA VAL A 85 5.21 16.14 12.38
C VAL A 85 5.35 17.64 12.62
N ASP A 86 4.99 18.47 11.64
CA ASP A 86 5.08 19.93 11.71
C ASP A 86 3.85 20.58 12.39
N LEU A 87 2.82 19.79 12.71
CA LEU A 87 1.61 20.27 13.38
C LEU A 87 1.85 20.44 14.89
N ASN A 88 0.99 21.25 15.54
CA ASN A 88 1.03 21.36 17.00
C ASN A 88 0.51 20.04 17.64
N ASN A 89 0.80 19.84 18.92
CA ASN A 89 0.45 18.60 19.60
C ASN A 89 -1.07 18.35 19.68
N GLU A 90 -1.89 19.40 19.81
CA GLU A 90 -3.34 19.30 19.92
C GLU A 90 -3.95 18.75 18.62
N ASP A 91 -3.51 19.32 17.49
CA ASP A 91 -3.90 18.93 16.14
C ASP A 91 -3.38 17.53 15.75
N GLN A 92 -2.18 17.17 16.20
CA GLN A 92 -1.67 15.80 16.05
C GLN A 92 -2.56 14.79 16.78
N VAL A 93 -3.06 15.13 17.97
CA VAL A 93 -3.97 14.27 18.73
C VAL A 93 -5.31 14.14 18.00
N GLU A 94 -5.89 15.25 17.54
CA GLU A 94 -7.17 15.24 16.80
C GLU A 94 -7.09 14.33 15.56
N LEU A 95 -6.03 14.46 14.76
CA LEU A 95 -5.85 13.63 13.57
C LEU A 95 -5.63 12.16 13.93
N LYS A 96 -4.91 11.87 15.01
CA LYS A 96 -4.74 10.49 15.52
C LYS A 96 -6.07 9.88 15.96
N GLU A 97 -7.00 10.65 16.51
CA GLU A 97 -8.34 10.18 16.84
C GLU A 97 -9.18 9.87 15.57
N LYS A 98 -9.11 10.73 14.54
CA LYS A 98 -9.89 10.55 13.30
C LYS A 98 -9.32 9.47 12.36
N PHE A 99 -8.00 9.35 12.28
CA PHE A 99 -7.30 8.50 11.33
C PHE A 99 -6.55 7.32 11.97
N GLY A 100 -6.43 7.27 13.29
CA GLY A 100 -5.73 6.23 14.03
C GLY A 100 -4.24 6.49 14.22
N THR A 101 -3.58 5.65 15.02
CA THR A 101 -2.13 5.65 15.27
C THR A 101 -1.49 4.34 14.82
N SER A 102 -0.18 4.37 14.56
CA SER A 102 0.61 3.15 14.29
C SER A 102 0.61 2.16 15.46
N THR A 103 0.29 2.60 16.68
CA THR A 103 0.27 1.79 17.91
C THR A 103 -1.08 1.15 18.25
N SER A 104 -2.13 1.38 17.46
CA SER A 104 -3.43 0.71 17.63
C SER A 104 -3.48 -0.61 16.83
N SER A 105 -2.72 -1.58 17.31
CA SER A 105 -2.89 -3.00 17.01
C SER A 105 -4.29 -3.46 17.41
N LYS A 106 -5.26 -3.29 16.51
CA LYS A 106 -6.49 -4.10 16.40
C LYS A 106 -7.10 -3.88 15.02
N ARG A 107 -6.46 -4.44 14.00
CA ARG A 107 -7.18 -4.87 12.80
C ARG A 107 -8.16 -5.97 13.22
N LYS A 108 -9.34 -5.59 13.72
CA LYS A 108 -10.45 -6.52 13.87
C LYS A 108 -11.09 -6.73 12.50
N ARG A 109 -10.42 -7.52 11.65
CA ARG A 109 -11.00 -8.16 10.45
C ARG A 109 -10.41 -9.58 10.31
N LYS A 110 -11.24 -10.56 10.73
CA LYS A 110 -11.14 -12.04 10.67
C LYS A 110 -9.93 -12.69 11.38
N GLY A 111 -10.15 -13.01 12.67
CA GLY A 111 -9.16 -13.59 13.58
C GLY A 111 -8.53 -14.91 13.13
N GLU A 112 -9.26 -15.80 12.46
CA GLU A 112 -8.71 -17.12 12.09
C GLU A 112 -7.73 -17.05 10.91
N GLN A 113 -8.02 -16.25 9.88
CA GLN A 113 -7.14 -16.13 8.70
C GLN A 113 -5.84 -15.40 9.03
N CYS A 114 -5.90 -14.41 9.93
CA CYS A 114 -4.71 -13.65 10.31
C CYS A 114 -3.79 -14.48 11.21
N GLU A 115 -4.34 -15.23 12.17
CA GLU A 115 -3.56 -16.13 13.03
C GLU A 115 -2.86 -17.23 12.22
N LEU A 116 -3.57 -17.85 11.27
CA LEU A 116 -3.00 -18.87 10.39
C LEU A 116 -1.81 -18.33 9.58
N LEU A 117 -1.93 -17.14 8.99
CA LEU A 117 -0.84 -16.50 8.26
C LEU A 117 0.35 -16.22 9.20
N TRP A 118 0.11 -15.75 10.43
CA TRP A 118 1.18 -15.51 11.40
C TRP A 118 1.91 -16.80 11.81
N THR A 119 1.19 -17.90 12.02
CA THR A 119 1.79 -19.21 12.31
C THR A 119 2.70 -19.67 11.17
N TYR A 120 2.23 -19.57 9.92
CA TYR A 120 3.06 -19.90 8.76
C TYR A 120 4.30 -19.01 8.68
N LYS A 121 4.15 -17.69 8.85
CA LYS A 121 5.30 -16.76 8.83
C LYS A 121 6.35 -17.10 9.88
N ASP A 122 5.93 -17.39 11.11
CA ASP A 122 6.85 -17.71 12.20
C ASP A 122 7.61 -19.03 11.96
N ASN A 123 6.94 -20.05 11.41
CA ASN A 123 7.57 -21.32 11.08
C ASN A 123 8.57 -21.16 9.92
N LEU A 124 8.16 -20.47 8.85
CA LEU A 124 9.04 -20.18 7.70
C LEU A 124 10.28 -19.41 8.15
N ARG A 125 10.13 -18.44 9.06
CA ARG A 125 11.24 -17.63 9.55
C ARG A 125 12.25 -18.41 10.39
N LYS A 126 11.79 -19.35 11.20
CA LYS A 126 12.65 -20.10 12.13
C LYS A 126 13.39 -21.24 11.45
N GLU A 127 12.72 -21.93 10.52
CA GLU A 127 13.19 -23.22 10.04
C GLU A 127 13.67 -23.17 8.59
N ILE A 128 13.21 -22.21 7.78
CA ILE A 128 13.45 -22.24 6.32
C ILE A 128 14.44 -21.15 5.91
N LEU A 129 15.45 -21.57 5.14
CA LEU A 129 16.46 -20.66 4.61
C LEU A 129 15.91 -19.82 3.44
N ASN A 130 16.41 -18.58 3.31
CA ASN A 130 15.96 -17.64 2.26
C ASN A 130 16.14 -18.15 0.82
N ASN A 131 17.14 -19.01 0.55
CA ASN A 131 17.30 -19.64 -0.76
C ASN A 131 16.17 -20.64 -1.05
N VAL A 132 15.79 -21.46 -0.06
CA VAL A 132 14.69 -22.42 -0.18
C VAL A 132 13.36 -21.71 -0.42
N LEU A 133 13.11 -20.57 0.24
CA LEU A 133 11.93 -19.74 0.00
C LEU A 133 11.87 -19.22 -1.45
N LYS A 134 13.02 -18.87 -2.04
CA LYS A 134 13.08 -18.46 -3.46
C LYS A 134 12.78 -19.65 -4.37
N ASP A 135 13.40 -20.79 -4.12
CA ASP A 135 13.19 -22.02 -4.90
C ASP A 135 11.71 -22.44 -4.90
N LEU A 136 11.01 -22.30 -3.76
CA LEU A 136 9.58 -22.57 -3.63
C LEU A 136 8.72 -21.63 -4.50
N LEU A 137 9.05 -20.34 -4.52
CA LEU A 137 8.35 -19.36 -5.36
C LEU A 137 8.59 -19.67 -6.85
N GLU A 138 9.83 -19.92 -7.24
CA GLU A 138 10.19 -20.22 -8.63
C GLU A 138 9.51 -21.50 -9.13
N PHE A 139 9.49 -22.56 -8.31
CA PHE A 139 8.81 -23.82 -8.62
C PHE A 139 7.31 -23.60 -8.91
N ASN A 140 6.69 -22.67 -8.19
CA ASN A 140 5.27 -22.33 -8.36
C ASN A 140 5.01 -21.27 -9.45
N GLY A 141 6.04 -20.86 -10.20
CA GLY A 141 5.94 -19.85 -11.25
C GLY A 141 5.73 -18.44 -10.69
N GLN A 142 6.18 -18.17 -9.46
CA GLN A 142 6.15 -16.86 -8.84
C GLN A 142 7.51 -16.16 -8.99
N LYS A 143 7.48 -14.83 -9.02
CA LYS A 143 8.72 -14.04 -9.05
C LYS A 143 9.35 -14.00 -7.67
N PRO A 144 10.63 -14.37 -7.51
CA PRO A 144 11.35 -14.17 -6.26
C PRO A 144 11.41 -12.68 -5.92
N VAL A 145 10.99 -12.34 -4.71
CA VAL A 145 11.11 -10.99 -4.18
C VAL A 145 12.42 -10.84 -3.39
N SER A 146 12.92 -9.60 -3.30
CA SER A 146 14.09 -9.29 -2.48
C SER A 146 13.66 -8.90 -1.06
N GLY A 147 14.46 -9.31 -0.08
CA GLY A 147 14.22 -9.06 1.34
C GLY A 147 13.51 -10.23 2.02
N GLU A 148 14.01 -10.65 3.18
CA GLU A 148 13.52 -11.79 3.96
C GLU A 148 12.03 -11.68 4.28
N SER A 149 11.59 -10.55 4.83
CA SER A 149 10.17 -10.34 5.18
C SER A 149 9.25 -10.43 3.97
N ASN A 150 9.67 -9.88 2.83
CA ASN A 150 8.87 -9.94 1.60
C ASN A 150 8.79 -11.37 1.05
N LEU A 151 9.89 -12.13 1.13
CA LEU A 151 9.93 -13.54 0.70
C LEU A 151 8.98 -14.39 1.53
N ILE A 152 9.06 -14.26 2.86
CA ILE A 152 8.18 -14.97 3.79
C ILE A 152 6.72 -14.61 3.51
N ASP A 153 6.42 -13.32 3.32
CA ASP A 153 5.07 -12.86 3.01
C ASP A 153 4.53 -13.43 1.69
N ALA A 154 5.37 -13.47 0.65
CA ALA A 154 5.01 -14.03 -0.65
C ALA A 154 4.76 -15.53 -0.59
N VAL A 155 5.64 -16.30 0.07
CA VAL A 155 5.46 -17.75 0.25
C VAL A 155 4.23 -18.03 1.09
N THR A 156 4.02 -17.27 2.16
CA THR A 156 2.85 -17.43 3.03
C THR A 156 1.54 -17.15 2.30
N ASP A 157 1.48 -16.09 1.47
CA ASP A 157 0.30 -15.81 0.63
C ASP A 157 0.02 -16.97 -0.34
N CYS A 158 1.07 -17.51 -0.96
CA CYS A 158 0.93 -18.63 -1.90
C CYS A 158 0.50 -19.92 -1.18
N MET A 159 1.02 -20.22 0.00
CA MET A 159 0.63 -21.39 0.79
C MET A 159 -0.82 -21.29 1.27
N ALA A 160 -1.23 -20.11 1.74
CA ALA A 160 -2.56 -19.91 2.31
C ALA A 160 -3.67 -19.82 1.25
N PHE A 161 -3.38 -19.24 0.09
CA PHE A 161 -4.40 -18.92 -0.91
C PHE A 161 -4.18 -19.56 -2.29
N GLY A 162 -3.00 -20.14 -2.53
CA GLY A 162 -2.57 -20.67 -3.82
C GLY A 162 -1.64 -19.73 -4.59
N ALA A 163 -0.87 -20.29 -5.51
CA ALA A 163 0.07 -19.56 -6.36
C ALA A 163 -0.69 -18.69 -7.38
N LEU A 164 -0.28 -17.43 -7.54
CA LEU A 164 -0.91 -16.48 -8.46
C LEU A 164 -0.71 -16.90 -9.93
N GLU A 165 -1.78 -16.89 -10.71
CA GLU A 165 -1.66 -17.03 -12.16
C GLU A 165 -1.06 -15.77 -12.80
N PRO A 166 -0.45 -15.88 -13.99
CA PRO A 166 0.05 -14.74 -14.72
C PRO A 166 -1.03 -13.68 -14.99
N CYS A 167 -0.59 -12.43 -15.12
CA CYS A 167 -1.47 -11.32 -15.45
C CYS A 167 -2.20 -11.57 -16.78
N PRO A 168 -3.53 -11.39 -16.83
CA PRO A 168 -4.31 -11.66 -18.04
C PRO A 168 -4.03 -10.66 -19.17
N GLU A 169 -3.45 -9.49 -18.87
CA GLU A 169 -3.15 -8.46 -19.88
C GLU A 169 -1.75 -8.59 -20.49
N CYS A 170 -0.75 -8.93 -19.68
CA CYS A 170 0.65 -8.88 -20.11
C CYS A 170 1.48 -10.13 -19.73
N ASN A 171 0.83 -11.17 -19.20
CA ASN A 171 1.47 -12.40 -18.72
C ASN A 171 2.57 -12.17 -17.66
N GLY A 172 2.56 -11.01 -16.99
CA GLY A 172 3.52 -10.64 -15.94
C GLY A 172 3.08 -11.08 -14.54
N PHE A 173 3.95 -10.88 -13.56
CA PHE A 173 3.69 -11.29 -12.18
C PHE A 173 2.79 -10.29 -11.44
N LEU A 174 1.86 -10.83 -10.66
CA LEU A 174 1.02 -10.08 -9.73
C LEU A 174 1.68 -10.05 -8.35
N VAL A 175 1.61 -8.92 -7.66
CA VAL A 175 2.11 -8.76 -6.30
C VAL A 175 1.04 -8.09 -5.45
N PHE A 176 0.83 -8.59 -4.23
CA PHE A 176 -0.08 -7.96 -3.28
C PHE A 176 0.46 -6.59 -2.83
N ASN A 177 -0.41 -5.59 -2.85
CA ASN A 177 -0.11 -4.22 -2.46
C ASN A 177 -1.26 -3.67 -1.63
N TYR A 178 -1.09 -3.61 -0.30
CA TYR A 178 -1.98 -3.08 0.77
C TYR A 178 -3.48 -3.45 0.70
N THR A 179 -4.13 -3.22 -0.44
CA THR A 179 -5.56 -3.38 -0.72
C THR A 179 -5.88 -4.25 -1.94
N ASN A 180 -4.97 -4.47 -2.89
CA ASN A 180 -5.20 -5.27 -4.09
C ASN A 180 -3.92 -5.90 -4.63
N TYR A 181 -4.05 -6.81 -5.61
CA TYR A 181 -2.93 -7.36 -6.37
C TYR A 181 -2.69 -6.49 -7.60
N ARG A 182 -1.45 -6.04 -7.78
CA ARG A 182 -1.04 -5.21 -8.92
C ARG A 182 -0.04 -5.95 -9.80
N CYS A 183 -0.19 -5.82 -11.11
CA CYS A 183 0.79 -6.33 -12.06
C CYS A 183 2.10 -5.53 -11.99
N THR A 184 3.21 -6.26 -12.10
CA THR A 184 4.57 -5.70 -12.14
C THR A 184 5.22 -5.81 -13.53
N GLY A 185 4.49 -6.38 -14.50
CA GLY A 185 4.94 -6.54 -15.88
C GLY A 185 4.77 -5.28 -16.74
N ASN A 186 5.11 -5.43 -18.02
CA ASN A 186 4.95 -4.41 -19.03
C ASN A 186 4.08 -4.94 -20.17
N ILE A 187 3.17 -4.12 -20.69
CA ILE A 187 2.36 -4.42 -21.89
C ILE A 187 3.25 -4.37 -23.14
N THR A 188 4.16 -3.40 -23.17
CA THR A 188 5.20 -3.25 -24.21
C THR A 188 6.52 -2.89 -23.53
N GLU A 189 7.64 -2.90 -24.25
CA GLU A 189 8.96 -2.52 -23.70
C GLU A 189 8.99 -1.14 -23.02
N TRP A 190 8.06 -0.25 -23.37
CA TRP A 190 8.00 1.12 -22.87
C TRP A 190 6.80 1.39 -21.97
N THR A 191 5.81 0.49 -21.92
CA THR A 191 4.52 0.71 -21.24
C THR A 191 4.30 -0.29 -20.12
N LYS A 192 4.28 0.19 -18.87
CA LYS A 192 3.95 -0.63 -17.69
C LYS A 192 2.51 -1.14 -17.76
N CYS A 193 2.30 -2.34 -17.25
CA CYS A 193 0.97 -2.89 -17.05
C CYS A 193 0.30 -2.21 -15.84
N PHE A 194 -0.96 -1.78 -16.02
CA PHE A 194 -1.76 -1.15 -14.97
C PHE A 194 -2.83 -2.08 -14.39
N TYR A 195 -2.87 -3.34 -14.83
CA TYR A 195 -3.80 -4.34 -14.31
C TYR A 195 -3.71 -4.45 -12.79
N SER A 196 -4.87 -4.40 -12.14
CA SER A 196 -5.02 -4.60 -10.70
C SER A 196 -6.34 -5.32 -10.40
N THR A 197 -6.35 -6.15 -9.35
CA THR A 197 -7.53 -6.92 -8.95
C THR A 197 -7.49 -7.26 -7.47
N GLN A 198 -8.67 -7.38 -6.84
CA GLN A 198 -8.78 -7.92 -5.48
C GLN A 198 -8.87 -9.45 -5.46
N LEU A 199 -9.25 -10.05 -6.58
CA LEU A 199 -9.49 -11.49 -6.74
C LEU A 199 -8.64 -12.02 -7.90
N PRO A 200 -7.32 -12.18 -7.70
CA PRO A 200 -6.47 -12.78 -8.71
C PRO A 200 -6.84 -14.25 -8.90
N LYS A 201 -6.67 -14.75 -10.12
CA LYS A 201 -6.77 -16.20 -10.38
C LYS A 201 -5.55 -16.89 -9.77
N ARG A 202 -5.75 -18.11 -9.26
CA ARG A 202 -4.74 -18.88 -8.55
C ARG A 202 -4.81 -20.34 -8.94
N LYS A 203 -3.66 -21.01 -8.88
CA LYS A 203 -3.52 -22.46 -8.94
C LYS A 203 -3.08 -23.00 -7.58
N SER A 204 -3.23 -24.31 -7.37
CA SER A 204 -2.73 -24.98 -6.17
C SER A 204 -1.23 -24.73 -5.99
N PHE A 205 -0.81 -24.43 -4.76
CA PHE A 205 0.60 -24.28 -4.40
C PHE A 205 1.19 -25.66 -4.11
N GLU A 206 2.29 -25.98 -4.79
CA GLU A 206 2.94 -27.28 -4.69
C GLU A 206 4.31 -27.14 -4.02
N ILE A 207 4.56 -28.00 -3.04
CA ILE A 207 5.84 -28.05 -2.33
C ILE A 207 6.61 -29.27 -2.87
N PRO A 208 7.81 -29.08 -3.44
CA PRO A 208 8.65 -30.18 -3.93
C PRO A 208 8.95 -31.20 -2.83
N ASP A 209 8.94 -32.49 -3.17
CA ASP A 209 9.13 -33.59 -2.20
C ASP A 209 10.45 -33.47 -1.43
N LYS A 210 11.53 -33.05 -2.11
CA LYS A 210 12.84 -32.79 -1.49
C LYS A 210 12.77 -31.77 -0.35
N ILE A 211 11.89 -30.77 -0.46
CA ILE A 211 11.71 -29.74 0.56
C ILE A 211 10.83 -30.28 1.69
N LYS A 212 9.76 -31.03 1.38
CA LYS A 212 8.92 -31.69 2.40
C LYS A 212 9.70 -32.67 3.27
N GLU A 213 10.56 -33.48 2.66
CA GLU A 213 11.41 -34.43 3.38
C GLU A 213 12.42 -33.75 4.31
N THR A 214 12.91 -32.57 3.91
CA THR A 214 13.87 -31.78 4.69
C THR A 214 13.18 -30.97 5.79
N TYR A 215 11.96 -30.49 5.54
CA TYR A 215 11.19 -29.61 6.42
C TYR A 215 9.81 -30.22 6.69
N ASN A 216 9.76 -31.10 7.70
CA ASN A 216 8.59 -31.93 8.06
C ASN A 216 7.34 -31.13 8.52
N MET A 217 7.40 -29.80 8.53
CA MET A 217 6.34 -28.87 8.99
C MET A 217 5.59 -28.19 7.83
N LEU A 218 5.97 -28.47 6.58
CA LEU A 218 5.39 -27.93 5.34
C LEU A 218 4.53 -28.96 4.60
#